data_AF-X1M8Z5-F1
#
_entry.id   AF-X1M8Z5-F1
#
_cell.length_a   1.000
_cell.length_b   1.000
_cell.length_c   1.000
_cell.angle_alpha   90.00
_cell.angle_beta   90.00
_cell.angle_gamma   90.00
#
_symmetry.space_group_name_H-M   'P 1'
#
loop_
_entity.id
_entity.type
_entity.pdbx_description
1 polymer ?
#
loop_
_entity_poly.entity_id
_entity_poly.type
_entity_poly.pdbx_seq_one_letter_code
_entity_poly.pdbx_strand_id
1 'polypeptide(L)' 'SKSGAEVMRTAYHRVAEERPAAPFQHAASLEKAYLTDMLQELVDNGSLVQSIDIRGNWMEIDTPQDLERARRLFVV' A
#
# COMPACT_ATOMS: atom_id res chain seq x y z
N SER A 1 1.19 -9.87 7.71
CA SER A 1 0.62 -11.22 7.86
C SER A 1 0.87 -12.03 6.60
N LYS A 2 1.22 -13.31 6.69
CA LYS A 2 1.37 -14.20 5.52
C LYS A 2 0.07 -14.34 4.74
N SER A 3 -1.09 -14.40 5.42
CA SER A 3 -2.40 -14.52 4.76
C SER A 3 -2.79 -13.28 3.95
N GLY A 4 -2.55 -12.08 4.48
CA GLY A 4 -2.87 -10.83 3.77
C GLY A 4 -2.03 -10.63 2.51
N ALA A 5 -0.75 -11.03 2.54
CA ALA A 5 0.12 -10.99 1.36
C ALA A 5 -0.37 -11.92 0.25
N GLU A 6 -0.85 -13.12 0.60
CA GLU A 6 -1.44 -14.06 -0.36
C GLU A 6 -2.74 -13.51 -0.98
N VAL A 7 -3.62 -12.89 -0.18
CA VAL A 7 -4.85 -12.25 -0.68
C VAL A 7 -4.52 -11.15 -1.70
N MET A 8 -3.58 -10.26 -1.37
CA MET A 8 -3.14 -9.20 -2.29
C MET A 8 -2.52 -9.80 -3.57
N ARG A 9 -1.69 -10.84 -3.45
CA ARG A 9 -1.07 -11.49 -4.62
C ARG A 9 -2.12 -12.12 -5.53
N THR A 10 -3.10 -12.83 -4.98
CA THR A 10 -4.19 -13.43 -5.75
C THR A 10 -5.03 -12.36 -6.45
N ALA A 11 -5.35 -11.26 -5.77
CA ALA A 11 -6.10 -10.16 -6.37
C ALA A 11 -5.32 -9.50 -7.52
N TYR A 12 -4.01 -9.26 -7.35
CA TYR A 12 -3.15 -8.75 -8.41
C TYR A 12 -3.18 -9.65 -9.66
N HIS A 13 -2.98 -10.96 -9.50
CA HIS A 13 -2.98 -11.88 -10.64
C HIS A 13 -4.34 -11.92 -11.33
N ARG A 14 -5.45 -11.93 -10.57
CA ARG A 14 -6.80 -11.86 -11.14
C ARG A 14 -6.97 -10.61 -12.02
N VAL A 15 -6.63 -9.43 -11.49
CA VAL A 15 -6.76 -8.17 -12.25
C VAL A 15 -5.88 -8.18 -13.50
N ALA A 16 -4.64 -8.67 -13.38
CA ALA A 16 -3.69 -8.75 -14.48
C ALA A 16 -4.18 -9.67 -15.62
N GLU A 17 -4.87 -10.77 -15.29
CA GLU A 17 -5.41 -11.72 -16.25
C GLU A 17 -6.72 -11.22 -16.89
N GLU A 18 -7.62 -10.61 -16.11
CA GLU A 18 -8.95 -10.21 -16.58
C GLU A 18 -8.94 -8.94 -17.43
N ARG A 19 -8.06 -7.98 -17.11
CA ARG A 19 -8.14 -6.60 -17.63
C ARG A 19 -6.76 -5.98 -17.92
N PRO A 20 -5.85 -6.62 -18.66
CA PRO A 20 -4.45 -6.20 -18.78
C PRO A 20 -4.23 -4.79 -19.36
N ALA A 21 -5.17 -4.28 -20.16
CA ALA A 21 -5.08 -2.96 -20.81
C ALA A 21 -6.12 -1.94 -20.32
N ALA A 22 -6.92 -2.28 -19.30
CA ALA A 22 -7.91 -1.35 -18.77
C ALA A 22 -7.30 -0.42 -17.72
N PRO A 23 -7.87 0.79 -17.52
CA PRO A 23 -7.64 1.54 -16.30
C PRO A 23 -7.93 0.68 -15.07
N PHE A 24 -7.11 0.85 -14.04
CA PHE A 24 -7.24 0.12 -12.79
C PHE A 24 -7.42 1.13 -11.66
N GLN A 25 -8.59 1.12 -11.03
CA GLN A 25 -8.94 2.09 -9.98
C GLN A 25 -8.73 3.53 -10.48
N HIS A 26 -7.85 4.32 -9.85
CA HIS A 26 -7.55 5.69 -10.30
C HIS A 26 -6.39 5.76 -11.30
N ALA A 27 -5.72 4.63 -11.58
CA ALA A 27 -4.58 4.56 -12.46
C ALA A 27 -4.98 4.24 -13.91
N ALA A 28 -4.18 4.76 -14.85
CA ALA A 28 -4.40 4.53 -16.28
C ALA A 28 -4.17 3.06 -16.70
N SER A 29 -3.44 2.29 -15.91
CA SER A 29 -3.22 0.85 -16.08
C SER A 29 -2.75 0.24 -14.76
N LEU A 30 -2.80 -1.09 -14.64
CA LEU A 30 -2.26 -1.82 -13.48
C LEU A 30 -0.76 -1.54 -13.24
N GLU A 31 0.03 -1.39 -14.32
CA GLU A 31 1.46 -1.07 -14.22
C GLU A 31 1.72 0.32 -13.62
N LYS A 32 0.81 1.28 -13.85
CA LYS A 32 0.92 2.66 -13.35
C LYS A 32 0.22 2.87 -12.01
N ALA A 33 -0.30 1.79 -11.42
CA ALA A 33 -1.06 1.87 -10.19
C ALA A 33 -0.18 2.09 -8.98
N TYR A 34 -0.67 2.87 -8.02
CA TYR A 34 -0.05 2.95 -6.70
C TYR A 34 -0.51 1.79 -5.83
N LEU A 35 0.23 1.51 -4.75
CA LEU A 35 -0.18 0.49 -3.78
C LEU A 35 -1.59 0.76 -3.22
N THR A 36 -1.98 2.04 -3.09
CA THR A 36 -3.31 2.44 -2.62
C THR A 36 -4.43 2.01 -3.56
N ASP A 37 -4.19 1.96 -4.88
CA ASP A 37 -5.16 1.41 -5.84
C ASP A 37 -5.39 -0.08 -5.56
N MET A 38 -4.32 -0.84 -5.30
CA MET A 38 -4.45 -2.26 -4.96
C MET A 38 -5.16 -2.46 -3.60
N LEU A 39 -4.93 -1.58 -2.63
CA LEU A 39 -5.68 -1.61 -1.37
C LEU A 39 -7.17 -1.31 -1.60
N GLN A 40 -7.50 -0.35 -2.48
CA GLN A 40 -8.89 -0.05 -2.83
C GLN A 40 -9.57 -1.22 -3.52
N GLU A 41 -8.89 -1.87 -4.47
CA GLU A 41 -9.41 -3.08 -5.13
C GLU A 41 -9.71 -4.20 -4.12
N LEU A 42 -8.87 -4.37 -3.09
CA LEU A 42 -9.14 -5.33 -2.02
C LEU A 42 -10.39 -4.95 -1.22
N VAL A 43 -10.57 -3.67 -0.88
CA VAL A 43 -11.75 -3.15 -0.19
C VAL A 43 -13.01 -3.36 -1.02
N ASP A 44 -12.99 -3.00 -2.30
CA ASP A 44 -14.13 -3.10 -3.21
C ASP A 44 -14.58 -4.55 -3.42
N ASN A 45 -13.64 -5.51 -3.36
CA ASN A 45 -13.93 -6.94 -3.43
C ASN A 45 -14.22 -7.59 -2.07
N GLY A 46 -14.42 -6.80 -1.01
CA GLY A 46 -14.84 -7.29 0.30
C GLY A 46 -13.72 -7.88 1.17
N SER A 47 -12.46 -7.68 0.81
CA SER A 47 -11.34 -8.06 1.69
C SER A 47 -11.27 -7.11 2.88
N LEU A 48 -10.98 -7.65 4.06
CA LEU A 48 -10.79 -6.85 5.26
C LEU A 48 -9.43 -6.13 5.21
N VAL A 49 -9.46 -4.83 4.94
CA VAL A 49 -8.30 -3.94 5.05
C VAL A 49 -8.54 -3.03 6.26
N GLN A 50 -7.65 -3.13 7.26
CA GLN A 50 -7.73 -2.33 8.48
C GLN A 50 -6.41 -1.61 8.71
N SER A 51 -6.50 -0.36 9.13
CA SER A 51 -5.35 0.35 9.70
C SER A 51 -5.01 -0.23 11.08
N ILE A 52 -3.74 -0.14 11.44
CA ILE A 52 -3.30 -0.38 12.81
C ILE A 52 -2.95 0.99 13.38
N ASP A 53 -3.65 1.35 14.46
CA ASP A 53 -3.32 2.57 15.19
C ASP A 53 -1.97 2.40 15.88
N ILE A 54 -1.06 3.31 15.60
CA ILE A 54 0.23 3.36 16.28
C ILE A 54 0.14 4.33 17.46
N ARG A 55 0.73 3.94 18.59
CA ARG A 55 0.86 4.80 19.78
C ARG A 55 2.31 5.26 19.87
N GLY A 56 2.55 6.49 19.43
CA GLY A 56 3.88 7.08 19.35
C GLY A 56 3.93 8.12 18.24
N ASN A 57 5.08 8.74 18.05
CA ASN A 57 5.30 9.62 16.91
C ASN A 57 5.60 8.79 15.64
N TRP A 58 5.28 9.35 14.48
CA TRP A 58 5.63 8.78 13.18
C TRP A 58 6.31 9.83 12.30
N MET A 59 7.25 9.39 11.49
CA MET A 59 7.96 10.20 10.50
C MET A 59 8.39 9.30 9.34
N GLU A 60 8.11 9.75 8.13
CA GLU A 60 8.67 9.15 6.90
C GLU A 60 10.16 9.48 6.79
N ILE A 61 10.96 8.52 6.30
CA ILE A 61 12.39 8.69 6.05
C ILE A 61 12.67 8.34 4.60
N ASP A 62 12.77 9.38 3.75
CA ASP A 62 13.10 9.22 2.34
C ASP A 62 14.56 9.57 2.06
N THR A 63 15.14 10.43 2.91
CA THR A 63 16.48 10.98 2.75
C THR A 63 17.32 10.82 4.02
N PRO A 64 18.67 10.90 3.90
CA PRO A 64 19.53 10.98 5.08
C PRO A 64 19.18 12.15 6.02
N GLN A 65 18.68 13.26 5.47
CA GLN A 65 18.24 14.42 6.25
C GLN A 65 17.02 14.12 7.11
N ASP A 66 16.08 13.30 6.62
CA ASP A 66 14.92 12.86 7.39
C ASP A 66 15.34 12.01 8.59
N LEU A 67 16.35 11.14 8.41
CA LEU A 67 16.92 10.36 9.50
C LEU A 67 17.59 11.25 10.56
N GLU A 68 18.36 12.26 10.14
CA GLU A 68 18.94 13.24 11.07
C GLU A 68 17.89 14.05 11.81
N ARG A 69 16.77 14.37 11.14
CA ARG A 69 15.64 15.06 11.75
C ARG A 69 14.92 14.16 12.75
N ALA A 70 14.66 12.91 12.39
CA ALA A 70 14.04 11.92 13.26
C ALA A 70 14.86 11.71 14.54
N ARG A 71 16.19 11.59 14.43
CA ARG A 71 17.11 11.48 15.59
C ARG A 71 17.05 12.68 16.54
N ARG A 72 16.78 13.88 16.01
CA ARG A 72 16.63 15.11 16.81
C ARG A 72 15.25 15.24 17.44
N LEU A 73 14.20 14.83 16.73
CA LEU A 73 12.81 14.94 17.19
C LEU A 73 12.40 13.82 18.15
N PHE A 74 12.94 12.62 17.95
CA PHE A 74 12.69 11.44 18.75
C PHE A 74 13.94 11.13 19.55
N VAL A 75 14.25 12.00 20.51
CA VAL A 75 15.31 11.77 21.48
C VAL A 75 14.87 10.61 22.37
N VAL A 76 15.70 9.56 22.42
CA VAL A 76 15.58 8.45 23.41
C VAL A 76 16.25 8.88 24.71
#